data_AF-A0A0G0CJ04-F1
#
_entry.id   AF-A0A0G0CJ04-F1
#
_cell.length_a   1.000
_cell.length_b   1.000
_cell.length_c   1.000
_cell.angle_alpha   90.00
_cell.angle_beta   90.00
_cell.angle_gamma   90.00
#
_symmetry.space_group_name_H-M   'P 1'
#
loop_
_entity.id
_entity.type
_entity.pdbx_description
1 polymer ?
#
loop_
_entity_poly.entity_id
_entity_poly.type
_entity_poly.pdbx_seq_one_letter_code
_entity_poly.pdbx_strand_id
1 'polypeptide(L)'
;MQTFNFPTKNKETILALGAESAGNFSVSFPLPCLPRQNNSDWGTQGRAARPPRYAKRCGRGERLGRIHLSQDFGDLLDENNFNNFKKSILNFLKKNKIKPTIILTDLHPLMKTTLWGKELSKKYKAKFIQVQHHHAHIFSQIKPLPLGKGEVGRGFENLPATFYGDCPVKHDSVFYGTCPVIAKQFYGVAMDGTGYGYDEKIWGGECFEISNKFQKSKLQNKKIMIERIGSLEDQIMIGGELATQEPARMIISILSKLLPKNKIYPFVKKYYTKNEFELLYNQLEQNFNCVETSSTGRILDAVSLLLGFCGNERKYKHEAITLLEANSTKPYKHPLPLIDRVSHIALAVAQGEMSEGQRGCYKLNTTYLFKYLINNLHKDKKRLAATAQLYIAKGLHEIIQKHINHPLPLIEGGDLPAGRQVSEGQRGWLKIVSSGGLSNNKIISDYFTSKNIYLNNTIPRGDAGLSFGQIVYFLFK
;
A
#
# COMPACT_ATOMS: atom_id res chain seq x y z
N MET A 1 -8.83 17.40 11.08
CA MET A 1 -8.91 15.93 11.18
C MET A 1 -10.10 15.45 10.38
N GLN A 2 -9.88 14.48 9.50
CA GLN A 2 -10.97 13.79 8.82
C GLN A 2 -11.54 12.70 9.74
N THR A 3 -12.84 12.42 9.64
CA THR A 3 -13.53 11.48 10.53
C THR A 3 -14.33 10.47 9.72
N PHE A 4 -14.15 9.19 10.03
CA PHE A 4 -14.79 8.07 9.34
C PHE A 4 -15.54 7.22 10.35
N ASN A 5 -16.84 7.02 10.15
CA ASN A 5 -17.64 6.13 10.98
C ASN A 5 -17.80 4.77 10.29
N PHE A 6 -17.69 3.69 11.04
CA PHE A 6 -17.77 2.33 10.50
C PHE A 6 -18.39 1.38 11.53
N PRO A 7 -19.13 0.34 11.13
CA PRO A 7 -19.58 -0.68 12.06
C PRO A 7 -18.40 -1.52 12.57
N THR A 8 -18.35 -1.77 13.87
CA THR A 8 -17.28 -2.54 14.51
C THR A 8 -17.76 -3.36 15.69
N LYS A 9 -17.12 -4.51 15.91
CA LYS A 9 -17.22 -5.28 17.15
C LYS A 9 -16.05 -5.01 18.09
N ASN A 10 -15.02 -4.29 17.60
CA ASN A 10 -13.86 -3.93 18.38
C ASN A 10 -14.27 -2.99 19.53
N LYS A 11 -13.85 -3.34 20.75
CA LYS A 11 -14.02 -2.50 21.94
C LYS A 11 -12.76 -1.71 22.27
N GLU A 12 -11.64 -2.04 21.62
CA GLU A 12 -10.34 -1.43 21.87
C GLU A 12 -10.22 -0.04 21.27
N THR A 13 -9.38 0.77 21.89
CA THR A 13 -8.94 2.07 21.37
C THR A 13 -7.57 1.89 20.74
N ILE A 14 -7.47 2.22 19.46
CA ILE A 14 -6.27 2.01 18.65
C ILE A 14 -5.66 3.37 18.29
N LEU A 15 -4.38 3.54 18.56
CA LEU A 15 -3.57 4.65 18.05
C LEU A 15 -2.61 4.10 17.00
N ALA A 16 -2.62 4.66 15.79
CA ALA A 16 -1.72 4.33 14.71
C ALA A 16 -0.82 5.52 14.39
N LEU A 17 0.48 5.30 14.26
CA LEU A 17 1.49 6.37 14.13
C LEU A 17 2.03 6.58 12.71
N GLY A 18 1.52 5.83 11.71
CA GLY A 18 1.94 6.00 10.32
C GLY A 18 3.42 5.67 10.09
N ALA A 19 4.03 6.35 9.12
CA ALA A 19 5.46 6.30 8.81
C ALA A 19 6.08 7.69 8.96
N GLU A 20 7.42 7.76 8.93
CA GLU A 20 8.15 9.03 9.10
C GLU A 20 8.10 9.94 7.88
N SER A 21 8.04 9.34 6.69
CA SER A 21 8.13 10.03 5.41
C SER A 21 6.91 10.90 5.07
N ALA A 22 5.80 10.74 5.78
CA ALA A 22 4.70 11.70 5.89
C ALA A 22 4.01 11.52 7.24
N GLY A 23 4.29 12.40 8.19
CA GLY A 23 3.82 12.31 9.55
C GLY A 23 2.31 12.42 9.63
N ASN A 24 1.63 11.32 9.92
CA ASN A 24 0.20 11.31 10.20
C ASN A 24 -0.12 10.25 11.25
N PHE A 25 -1.17 10.50 12.01
CA PHE A 25 -1.67 9.54 12.98
C PHE A 25 -3.17 9.35 12.82
N SER A 26 -3.61 8.17 13.23
CA SER A 26 -5.01 7.85 13.30
C SER A 26 -5.38 7.34 14.68
N VAL A 27 -6.59 7.69 15.14
CA VAL A 27 -7.14 7.16 16.39
C VAL A 27 -8.49 6.55 16.10
N SER A 28 -8.66 5.28 16.50
CA SER A 28 -9.93 4.57 16.41
C SER A 28 -10.47 4.23 17.79
N PHE A 29 -11.76 4.46 18.00
CA PHE A 29 -12.46 4.05 19.22
C PHE A 29 -13.93 3.73 18.95
N PRO A 30 -14.53 2.82 19.73
CA PRO A 30 -15.97 2.57 19.67
C PRO A 30 -16.74 3.75 20.24
N LEU A 31 -17.87 4.10 19.62
CA LEU A 31 -18.84 5.04 20.17
C LEU A 31 -19.77 4.33 21.17
N PRO A 32 -20.28 5.04 22.18
CA PRO A 32 -21.28 4.50 23.10
C PRO A 32 -22.49 3.99 22.32
N CYS A 33 -23.02 2.83 22.74
CA CYS A 33 -24.37 2.45 22.32
C CYS A 33 -25.35 3.46 22.88
N LEU A 34 -26.15 4.09 22.03
CA LEU A 34 -27.27 4.91 22.50
C LEU A 34 -28.24 4.00 23.28
N PRO A 35 -28.71 4.41 24.46
CA PRO A 35 -29.63 3.60 25.25
C PRO A 35 -30.88 3.27 24.44
N ARG A 36 -31.44 2.07 24.64
CA ARG A 36 -32.81 1.77 24.19
C ARG A 36 -33.74 2.74 24.94
N GLN A 37 -34.19 3.79 24.29
CA GLN A 37 -35.36 4.53 24.79
C GLN A 37 -36.57 3.61 24.64
N ASN A 38 -37.21 3.31 25.76
CA ASN A 38 -38.49 2.59 25.78
C ASN A 38 -39.53 3.42 25.03
N ASN A 39 -40.42 2.76 24.28
CA ASN A 39 -41.47 3.43 23.51
C ASN A 39 -42.52 4.14 24.41
N SER A 40 -42.38 4.11 25.73
CA SER A 40 -43.31 4.70 26.71
C SER A 40 -43.12 6.22 26.92
N ASP A 41 -41.99 6.80 26.52
CA ASP A 41 -41.69 8.23 26.80
C ASP A 41 -42.21 9.20 25.71
N TRP A 42 -43.04 8.74 24.77
CA TRP A 42 -43.65 9.59 23.73
C TRP A 42 -44.90 10.33 24.21
N GLY A 43 -44.87 10.81 25.45
CA GLY A 43 -45.82 11.80 25.96
C GLY A 43 -45.53 13.17 25.37
N THR A 44 -46.37 13.60 24.42
CA THR A 44 -46.80 15.00 24.20
C THR A 44 -45.75 16.12 24.15
N GLN A 45 -44.51 15.89 23.69
CA GLN A 45 -43.61 17.00 23.32
C GLN A 45 -43.13 16.87 21.87
N GLY A 46 -43.37 17.95 21.13
CA GLY A 46 -43.35 18.02 19.67
C GLY A 46 -42.05 17.59 19.00
N ARG A 47 -42.20 17.04 17.78
CA ARG A 47 -41.19 16.78 16.73
C ARG A 47 -39.71 16.87 17.14
N ALA A 48 -39.29 16.13 18.17
CA ALA A 48 -37.87 15.91 18.42
C ALA A 48 -37.33 14.99 17.33
N ALA A 49 -36.23 15.39 16.69
CA ALA A 49 -35.59 14.66 15.61
C ALA A 49 -35.39 13.18 16.00
N ARG A 50 -36.01 12.26 15.24
CA ARG A 50 -35.88 10.82 15.48
C ARG A 50 -34.38 10.46 15.51
N PRO A 51 -33.90 9.74 16.55
CA PRO A 51 -32.53 9.29 16.57
C PRO A 51 -32.25 8.43 15.32
N PRO A 52 -31.05 8.52 14.73
CA PRO A 52 -30.67 7.71 13.58
C PRO A 52 -30.98 6.22 13.80
N ARG A 53 -31.54 5.53 12.80
CA ARG A 53 -31.97 4.12 12.92
C ARG A 53 -30.86 3.16 13.39
N TYR A 54 -29.57 3.53 13.28
CA TYR A 54 -28.44 2.74 13.79
C TYR A 54 -28.34 2.69 15.32
N ALA A 55 -28.82 3.73 16.02
CA ALA A 55 -28.87 3.81 17.48
C ALA A 55 -29.73 2.69 18.08
N LYS A 56 -30.82 2.34 17.39
CA LYS A 56 -31.83 1.39 17.86
C LYS A 56 -31.41 -0.09 17.74
N ARG A 57 -30.26 -0.40 17.13
CA ARG A 57 -29.86 -1.79 16.74
C ARG A 57 -28.67 -2.38 17.49
N CYS A 58 -28.20 -1.77 18.59
CA CYS A 58 -27.12 -2.35 19.45
C CYS A 58 -27.41 -3.75 20.06
N GLY A 59 -28.56 -4.38 19.76
CA GLY A 59 -28.95 -5.71 20.27
C GLY A 59 -28.23 -6.93 19.68
N ARG A 60 -27.32 -6.77 18.70
CA ARG A 60 -26.52 -7.90 18.13
C ARG A 60 -25.00 -7.81 18.38
N GLY A 61 -24.56 -6.95 19.31
CA GLY A 61 -23.14 -6.82 19.68
C GLY A 61 -22.27 -5.99 18.72
N GLU A 62 -22.85 -5.42 17.66
CA GLU A 62 -22.17 -4.46 16.77
C GLU A 62 -22.37 -3.02 17.27
N ARG A 63 -21.28 -2.23 17.25
CA ARG A 63 -21.25 -0.82 17.66
C ARG A 63 -20.80 0.05 16.48
N LEU A 64 -21.02 1.35 16.59
CA LEU A 64 -20.44 2.31 15.66
C LEU A 64 -19.02 2.65 16.14
N GLY A 65 -18.01 2.34 15.34
CA GLY A 65 -16.63 2.78 15.52
C GLY A 65 -16.37 4.08 14.76
N ARG A 66 -15.34 4.80 15.20
CA ARG A 66 -14.90 6.03 14.56
C ARG A 66 -13.39 6.04 14.41
N ILE A 67 -12.89 6.37 13.21
CA ILE A 67 -11.47 6.64 12.92
C ILE A 67 -11.31 8.14 12.69
N HIS A 68 -10.39 8.77 13.41
CA HIS A 68 -9.92 10.12 13.14
C HIS A 68 -8.56 10.05 12.46
N LEU A 69 -8.43 10.69 11.30
CA LEU A 69 -7.16 10.85 10.58
C LEU A 69 -6.66 12.28 10.77
N SER A 70 -5.41 12.44 11.20
CA SER A 70 -4.76 13.74 11.35
C SER A 70 -4.53 14.44 10.02
N GLN A 71 -4.11 15.70 10.09
CA GLN A 71 -3.42 16.33 8.97
C GLN A 71 -2.05 15.68 8.75
N ASP A 72 -1.43 15.96 7.62
CA ASP A 72 -0.03 15.64 7.38
C ASP A 72 0.87 16.66 8.09
N PHE A 73 1.88 16.16 8.80
CA PHE A 73 2.90 16.92 9.51
C PHE A 73 4.21 17.02 8.71
N GLY A 74 4.27 16.46 7.50
CA GLY A 74 5.47 16.45 6.66
C GLY A 74 6.49 15.40 7.12
N ASP A 75 7.73 15.57 6.70
CA ASP A 75 8.81 14.63 7.02
C ASP A 75 9.15 14.69 8.52
N LEU A 76 9.01 13.57 9.22
CA LEU A 76 9.28 13.44 10.66
C LEU A 76 10.77 13.24 10.98
N LEU A 77 11.64 13.15 9.98
CA LEU A 77 13.08 13.27 10.20
C LEU A 77 13.44 14.70 10.65
N ASP A 78 12.68 15.70 10.22
CA ASP A 78 12.75 17.06 10.77
C ASP A 78 12.21 17.09 12.21
N GLU A 79 13.04 17.58 13.13
CA GLU A 79 12.72 17.60 14.57
C GLU A 79 11.54 18.52 14.91
N ASN A 80 11.33 19.62 14.18
CA ASN A 80 10.20 20.52 14.42
C ASN A 80 8.89 19.82 14.05
N ASN A 81 8.87 19.15 12.89
CA ASN A 81 7.73 18.34 12.45
C ASN A 81 7.42 17.22 13.45
N PHE A 82 8.44 16.49 13.91
CA PHE A 82 8.26 15.42 14.88
C PHE A 82 7.77 15.91 16.24
N ASN A 83 8.27 17.04 16.73
CA ASN A 83 7.79 17.64 17.97
C ASN A 83 6.34 18.12 17.87
N ASN A 84 5.95 18.73 16.74
CA ASN A 84 4.58 19.14 16.47
C ASN A 84 3.64 17.93 16.37
N PHE A 85 4.07 16.86 15.71
CA PHE A 85 3.37 15.58 15.62
C PHE A 85 3.10 14.99 17.01
N LYS A 86 4.14 14.86 17.85
CA LYS A 86 4.01 14.34 19.23
C LYS A 86 3.04 15.19 20.06
N LYS A 87 3.18 16.52 20.02
CA LYS A 87 2.30 17.45 20.73
C LYS A 87 0.84 17.29 20.31
N SER A 88 0.58 17.19 19.01
CA SER A 88 -0.78 17.04 18.47
C SER A 88 -1.46 15.76 18.94
N ILE A 89 -0.75 14.62 18.93
CA ILE A 89 -1.28 13.34 19.43
C ILE A 89 -1.62 13.43 20.92
N LEU A 90 -0.67 13.88 21.74
CA LEU A 90 -0.87 13.96 23.19
C LEU A 90 -2.03 14.90 23.54
N ASN A 91 -2.14 16.04 22.85
CA ASN A 91 -3.25 16.97 23.00
C ASN A 91 -4.59 16.34 22.59
N PHE A 92 -4.62 15.61 21.46
CA PHE A 92 -5.83 14.93 21.00
C PHE A 92 -6.29 13.86 22.00
N LEU A 93 -5.38 13.02 22.50
CA LEU A 93 -5.69 12.00 23.49
C LEU A 93 -6.20 12.62 24.80
N LYS A 94 -5.53 13.67 25.30
CA LYS A 94 -5.91 14.37 26.53
C LYS A 94 -7.29 15.03 26.40
N LYS A 95 -7.51 15.80 25.33
CA LYS A 95 -8.76 16.54 25.08
C LYS A 95 -9.97 15.60 25.02
N ASN A 96 -9.81 14.44 24.37
CA ASN A 96 -10.89 13.47 24.20
C ASN A 96 -10.96 12.42 25.33
N LYS A 97 -10.10 12.53 26.36
CA LYS A 97 -9.98 11.57 27.48
C LYS A 97 -9.78 10.12 26.99
N ILE A 98 -9.02 9.96 25.90
CA ILE A 98 -8.76 8.67 25.26
C ILE A 98 -7.50 8.05 25.86
N LYS A 99 -7.58 6.77 26.24
CA LYS A 99 -6.43 5.94 26.60
C LYS A 99 -6.29 4.80 25.58
N PRO A 100 -5.29 4.85 24.68
CA PRO A 100 -5.07 3.77 23.72
C PRO A 100 -4.78 2.45 24.44
N THR A 101 -5.46 1.39 24.03
CA THR A 101 -5.18 0.01 24.47
C THR A 101 -4.31 -0.73 23.46
N ILE A 102 -4.21 -0.22 22.23
CA ILE A 102 -3.38 -0.75 21.16
C ILE A 102 -2.63 0.40 20.48
N ILE A 103 -1.34 0.19 20.20
CA ILE A 103 -0.50 1.12 19.44
C ILE A 103 0.06 0.40 18.22
N LEU A 104 -0.19 0.96 17.04
CA LEU A 104 0.26 0.48 15.75
C LEU A 104 1.36 1.37 15.19
N THR A 105 2.41 0.75 14.66
CA THR A 105 3.51 1.43 13.96
C THR A 105 3.88 0.70 12.69
N ASP A 106 4.76 1.29 11.90
CA ASP A 106 5.40 0.60 10.78
C ASP A 106 6.24 -0.60 11.27
N LEU A 107 6.51 -1.53 10.35
CA LEU A 107 7.37 -2.69 10.58
C LEU A 107 8.84 -2.29 10.74
N HIS A 108 9.27 -1.18 10.13
CA HIS A 108 10.65 -0.75 10.22
C HIS A 108 11.07 -0.46 11.68
N PRO A 109 12.08 -1.16 12.23
CA PRO A 109 12.39 -1.13 13.66
C PRO A 109 13.01 0.19 14.13
N LEU A 110 13.69 0.92 13.24
CA LEU A 110 14.46 2.13 13.59
C LEU A 110 13.75 3.45 13.27
N MET A 111 12.50 3.43 12.81
CA MET A 111 11.76 4.68 12.60
C MET A 111 11.49 5.38 13.94
N LYS A 112 11.63 6.71 14.04
CA LYS A 112 11.23 7.56 15.18
C LYS A 112 9.80 7.28 15.61
N THR A 113 8.86 7.05 14.67
CA THR A 113 7.48 6.67 15.00
C THR A 113 7.38 5.30 15.66
N THR A 114 8.17 4.31 15.20
CA THR A 114 8.27 2.98 15.81
C THR A 114 8.89 3.03 17.21
N LEU A 115 10.01 3.73 17.35
CA LEU A 115 10.72 3.91 18.62
C LEU A 115 9.82 4.60 19.65
N TRP A 116 9.20 5.72 19.28
CA TRP A 116 8.29 6.44 20.16
C TRP A 116 6.99 5.66 20.44
N GLY A 117 6.46 4.91 19.46
CA GLY A 117 5.33 4.01 19.67
C GLY A 117 5.59 2.93 20.71
N LYS A 118 6.83 2.41 20.76
CA LYS A 118 7.28 1.47 21.79
C LYS A 118 7.38 2.11 23.18
N GLU A 119 7.74 3.39 23.26
CA GLU A 119 7.71 4.14 24.54
C GLU A 119 6.28 4.43 25.00
N LEU A 120 5.42 4.86 24.07
CA LEU A 120 4.00 5.11 24.34
C LEU A 120 3.29 3.83 24.81
N SER A 121 3.63 2.68 24.24
CA SER A 121 2.97 1.42 24.62
C SER A 121 3.25 1.06 26.07
N LYS A 122 4.49 1.26 26.54
CA LYS A 122 4.86 1.14 27.96
C LYS A 122 4.08 2.14 28.82
N LYS A 123 4.04 3.41 28.40
CA LYS A 123 3.35 4.49 29.15
C LYS A 123 1.85 4.22 29.34
N TYR A 124 1.17 3.74 28.30
CA TYR A 124 -0.27 3.48 28.33
C TYR A 124 -0.62 2.04 28.73
N LYS A 125 0.38 1.18 28.98
CA LYS A 125 0.20 -0.28 29.15
C LYS A 125 -0.60 -0.89 27.98
N ALA A 126 -0.32 -0.41 26.78
CA ALA A 126 -0.99 -0.79 25.54
C ALA A 126 -0.25 -1.92 24.82
N LYS A 127 -0.98 -2.73 24.07
CA LYS A 127 -0.37 -3.73 23.18
C LYS A 127 0.34 -3.02 22.02
N PHE A 128 1.61 -3.33 21.81
CA PHE A 128 2.40 -2.83 20.69
C PHE A 128 2.34 -3.81 19.51
N ILE A 129 1.98 -3.34 18.33
CA ILE A 129 1.86 -4.16 17.12
C ILE A 129 2.45 -3.42 15.94
N GLN A 130 3.29 -4.09 15.17
CA GLN A 130 3.82 -3.55 13.94
C GLN A 130 3.01 -4.03 12.73
N VAL A 131 2.85 -3.14 11.74
CA VAL A 131 2.13 -3.40 10.50
C VAL A 131 3.06 -3.13 9.33
N GLN A 132 3.13 -4.05 8.38
CA GLN A 132 3.96 -3.87 7.19
C GLN A 132 3.44 -2.73 6.32
N HIS A 133 4.39 -1.95 5.81
CA HIS A 133 4.17 -0.71 5.09
C HIS A 133 3.21 -0.83 3.90
N HIS A 134 3.47 -1.76 2.98
CA HIS A 134 2.64 -2.00 1.79
C HIS A 134 1.29 -2.62 2.12
N HIS A 135 1.19 -3.43 3.18
CA HIS A 135 -0.10 -3.88 3.69
C HIS A 135 -0.92 -2.67 4.17
N ALA A 136 -0.36 -1.80 5.00
CA ALA A 136 -1.05 -0.58 5.42
C ALA A 136 -1.48 0.28 4.23
N HIS A 137 -0.63 0.46 3.20
CA HIS A 137 -1.01 1.13 1.96
C HIS A 137 -2.22 0.50 1.29
N ILE A 138 -2.22 -0.82 1.08
CA ILE A 138 -3.33 -1.52 0.42
C ILE A 138 -4.63 -1.33 1.20
N PHE A 139 -4.58 -1.53 2.52
CA PHE A 139 -5.75 -1.40 3.38
C PHE A 139 -6.24 0.05 3.54
N SER A 140 -5.40 1.06 3.33
CA SER A 140 -5.84 2.46 3.30
C SER A 140 -6.72 2.77 2.08
N GLN A 141 -6.58 2.00 1.00
CA GLN A 141 -7.35 2.15 -0.23
C GLN A 141 -8.70 1.44 -0.17
N ILE A 142 -8.94 0.63 0.86
CA ILE A 142 -10.21 -0.07 1.03
C ILE A 142 -11.18 0.88 1.74
N LYS A 143 -12.16 1.39 0.99
CA LYS A 143 -13.16 2.32 1.55
C LYS A 143 -14.04 1.61 2.57
N PRO A 144 -14.08 2.00 3.86
CA PRO A 144 -15.18 1.62 4.74
C PRO A 144 -16.46 2.32 4.23
N LEU A 145 -17.56 1.59 4.04
CA LEU A 145 -18.81 2.17 3.51
C LEU A 145 -19.17 3.44 4.28
N PRO A 146 -19.50 4.55 3.61
CA PRO A 146 -20.22 5.60 4.27
C PRO A 146 -21.59 5.04 4.67
N LEU A 147 -21.93 5.15 5.96
CA LEU A 147 -23.30 4.94 6.42
C LEU A 147 -24.16 6.08 5.87
N GLY A 148 -24.73 5.91 4.69
CA GLY A 148 -25.65 6.88 4.11
C GLY A 148 -26.94 6.99 4.93
N LYS A 149 -27.26 8.21 5.36
CA LYS A 149 -28.65 8.69 5.44
C LYS A 149 -28.91 9.49 4.15
N GLY A 150 -29.99 9.21 3.46
CA GLY A 150 -30.46 10.03 2.34
C GLY A 150 -31.16 9.17 1.30
N GLU A 151 -32.30 9.65 0.84
CA GLU A 151 -33.26 9.02 -0.07
C GLU A 151 -32.62 8.33 -1.27
N VAL A 152 -33.22 7.21 -1.68
CA VAL A 152 -32.94 6.55 -2.95
C VAL A 152 -33.48 7.45 -4.07
N GLY A 153 -32.71 8.47 -4.41
CA GLY A 153 -32.89 9.24 -5.63
C GLY A 153 -32.47 8.38 -6.82
N ARG A 154 -33.38 8.19 -7.77
CA ARG A 154 -33.07 7.65 -9.10
C ARG A 154 -31.95 8.51 -9.70
N GLY A 155 -30.78 7.94 -9.95
CA GLY A 155 -29.61 8.69 -10.43
C GLY A 155 -28.24 8.08 -10.15
N PHE A 156 -28.15 6.89 -9.53
CA PHE A 156 -26.88 6.19 -9.28
C PHE A 156 -26.59 5.05 -10.28
N GLU A 157 -26.92 5.24 -11.56
CA GLU A 157 -26.64 4.24 -12.62
C GLU A 157 -25.15 4.18 -13.04
N ASN A 158 -24.28 5.04 -12.51
CA ASN A 158 -22.86 5.13 -12.92
C ASN A 158 -21.84 5.12 -11.76
N LEU A 159 -22.14 4.48 -10.62
CA LEU A 159 -21.11 4.22 -9.60
C LEU A 159 -20.39 2.89 -9.91
N PRO A 160 -19.04 2.86 -10.04
CA PRO A 160 -18.31 1.61 -10.19
C PRO A 160 -18.59 0.69 -9.00
N ALA A 161 -18.86 -0.58 -9.31
CA ALA A 161 -19.29 -1.61 -8.37
C ALA A 161 -18.54 -1.52 -7.04
N THR A 162 -19.27 -1.23 -5.97
CA THR A 162 -18.69 -0.99 -4.64
C THR A 162 -17.84 -2.19 -4.19
N PHE A 163 -16.80 -1.93 -3.38
CA PHE A 163 -15.85 -2.91 -2.83
C PHE A 163 -16.50 -4.07 -2.02
N TYR A 164 -17.82 -4.05 -1.91
CA TYR A 164 -18.70 -4.92 -1.16
C TYR A 164 -19.23 -6.02 -2.07
N GLY A 165 -19.10 -7.28 -1.64
CA GLY A 165 -19.57 -8.42 -2.44
C GLY A 165 -21.08 -8.40 -2.64
N ASP A 166 -21.56 -8.94 -3.76
CA ASP A 166 -22.97 -9.21 -3.96
C ASP A 166 -23.47 -10.18 -2.87
N CYS A 167 -24.35 -9.67 -2.02
CA CYS A 167 -25.25 -10.51 -1.25
C CYS A 167 -26.41 -10.86 -2.20
N PRO A 168 -26.70 -12.14 -2.48
CA PRO A 168 -27.83 -12.48 -3.33
C PRO A 168 -29.11 -12.20 -2.56
N VAL A 169 -29.79 -11.07 -2.83
CA VAL A 169 -31.14 -10.86 -2.28
C VAL A 169 -32.06 -10.20 -3.30
N LYS A 170 -33.21 -10.85 -3.47
CA LYS A 170 -34.42 -10.38 -4.15
C LYS A 170 -34.80 -8.96 -3.70
N HIS A 171 -35.42 -8.25 -4.62
CA HIS A 171 -35.64 -6.79 -4.68
C HIS A 171 -36.29 -6.05 -3.49
N ASP A 172 -36.64 -6.68 -2.36
CA ASP A 172 -37.52 -6.03 -1.37
C ASP A 172 -37.05 -6.04 0.11
N SER A 173 -35.74 -6.16 0.39
CA SER A 173 -35.27 -6.03 1.78
C SER A 173 -34.00 -5.21 1.93
N VAL A 174 -34.15 -4.00 2.49
CA VAL A 174 -33.07 -3.07 2.82
C VAL A 174 -32.24 -3.60 4.00
N PHE A 175 -31.02 -4.07 3.72
CA PHE A 175 -30.05 -4.44 4.74
C PHE A 175 -29.27 -3.21 5.24
N TYR A 176 -29.42 -2.87 6.52
CA TYR A 176 -28.50 -1.98 7.25
C TYR A 176 -27.78 -2.78 8.33
N GLY A 177 -26.53 -3.12 8.05
CA GLY A 177 -25.62 -3.77 8.97
C GLY A 177 -24.65 -4.63 8.20
N THR A 178 -23.44 -4.12 7.97
CA THR A 178 -22.30 -4.95 7.61
C THR A 178 -20.99 -4.25 8.03
N CYS A 179 -20.27 -4.83 8.99
CA CYS A 179 -18.79 -4.81 9.07
C CYS A 179 -18.21 -4.71 7.66
N PRO A 180 -17.16 -3.89 7.36
CA PRO A 180 -16.76 -3.66 5.99
C PRO A 180 -16.62 -4.99 5.24
N VAL A 181 -17.59 -5.31 4.38
CA VAL A 181 -17.63 -6.58 3.63
C VAL A 181 -16.62 -6.42 2.52
N ILE A 182 -15.34 -6.53 2.86
CA ILE A 182 -14.34 -6.76 1.83
C ILE A 182 -14.75 -8.03 1.11
N ALA A 183 -14.60 -8.02 -0.21
CA ALA A 183 -14.71 -9.22 -1.01
C ALA A 183 -13.95 -10.39 -0.36
N LYS A 184 -14.47 -11.61 -0.54
CA LYS A 184 -13.80 -12.82 -0.02
C LYS A 184 -12.33 -12.91 -0.43
N GLN A 185 -11.98 -12.27 -1.54
CA GLN A 185 -10.66 -12.18 -2.10
C GLN A 185 -10.55 -10.84 -2.87
N PHE A 186 -9.41 -10.17 -2.78
CA PHE A 186 -9.08 -8.99 -3.58
C PHE A 186 -7.56 -8.92 -3.75
N TYR A 187 -7.10 -8.07 -4.65
CA TYR A 187 -5.67 -7.92 -4.97
C TYR A 187 -5.23 -6.48 -4.75
N GLY A 188 -3.96 -6.30 -4.39
CA GLY A 188 -3.37 -4.99 -4.18
C GLY A 188 -2.07 -4.82 -4.95
N VAL A 189 -1.90 -3.66 -5.59
CA VAL A 189 -0.62 -3.20 -6.13
C VAL A 189 -0.12 -2.07 -5.24
N ALA A 190 1.05 -2.23 -4.64
CA ALA A 190 1.70 -1.20 -3.84
C ALA A 190 2.95 -0.69 -4.55
N MET A 191 2.93 0.57 -4.99
CA MET A 191 4.05 1.22 -5.66
C MET A 191 4.54 2.40 -4.81
N ASP A 192 5.74 2.27 -4.28
CA ASP A 192 6.33 3.26 -3.38
C ASP A 192 7.82 3.50 -3.68
N GLY A 193 8.40 4.49 -3.01
CA GLY A 193 9.82 4.74 -2.98
C GLY A 193 10.55 3.78 -2.03
N THR A 194 10.04 3.57 -0.83
CA THR A 194 10.70 2.76 0.20
C THR A 194 9.65 2.19 1.15
N GLY A 195 9.66 0.88 1.38
CA GLY A 195 8.88 0.25 2.44
C GLY A 195 9.61 -0.99 2.95
N TYR A 196 9.73 -1.13 4.27
CA TYR A 196 10.48 -2.25 4.87
C TYR A 196 9.75 -3.58 4.61
N GLY A 197 10.45 -4.51 3.96
CA GLY A 197 9.99 -5.85 3.68
C GLY A 197 10.11 -6.77 4.90
N TYR A 198 9.36 -7.87 4.89
CA TYR A 198 9.52 -8.91 5.91
C TYR A 198 10.82 -9.72 5.75
N ASP A 199 11.45 -9.64 4.58
CA ASP A 199 12.74 -10.24 4.21
C ASP A 199 13.90 -9.23 4.38
N GLU A 200 13.68 -8.17 5.15
CA GLU A 200 14.64 -7.07 5.41
C GLU A 200 15.05 -6.26 4.17
N LYS A 201 14.46 -6.55 3.00
CA LYS A 201 14.69 -5.79 1.76
C LYS A 201 13.85 -4.52 1.71
N ILE A 202 14.23 -3.61 0.82
CA ILE A 202 13.44 -2.41 0.55
C ILE A 202 12.42 -2.70 -0.54
N TRP A 203 11.16 -2.85 -0.16
CA TRP A 203 10.07 -3.03 -1.12
C TRP A 203 9.60 -1.69 -1.70
N GLY A 204 8.85 -1.75 -2.80
CA GLY A 204 8.18 -0.56 -3.36
C GLY A 204 7.53 -0.79 -4.72
N GLY A 205 7.30 -2.04 -5.11
CA GLY A 205 6.68 -2.39 -6.39
C GLY A 205 6.09 -3.78 -6.29
N GLU A 206 5.14 -3.95 -5.37
CA GLU A 206 4.66 -5.24 -4.90
C GLU A 206 3.23 -5.52 -5.36
N CYS A 207 2.93 -6.79 -5.61
CA CYS A 207 1.58 -7.30 -5.85
C CYS A 207 1.21 -8.29 -4.76
N PHE A 208 0.01 -8.13 -4.19
CA PHE A 208 -0.50 -8.98 -3.14
C PHE A 208 -1.87 -9.57 -3.48
N GLU A 209 -2.07 -10.81 -3.05
CA GLU A 209 -3.40 -11.41 -2.90
C GLU A 209 -3.82 -11.32 -1.43
N ILE A 210 -5.06 -10.89 -1.20
CA ILE A 210 -5.66 -10.84 0.12
C ILE A 210 -6.93 -11.69 0.09
N SER A 211 -6.99 -12.72 0.91
CA SER A 211 -8.13 -13.64 0.98
C SER A 211 -8.61 -13.87 2.40
N ASN A 212 -9.92 -14.05 2.56
CA ASN A 212 -10.55 -14.39 3.82
C ASN A 212 -10.84 -15.91 3.82
N LYS A 213 -10.01 -16.70 4.52
CA LYS A 213 -10.21 -18.15 4.64
C LYS A 213 -11.03 -18.46 5.90
N PHE A 214 -12.05 -19.30 5.74
CA PHE A 214 -12.75 -19.92 6.85
C PHE A 214 -12.02 -21.21 7.24
N GLN A 215 -11.48 -21.29 8.44
CA GLN A 215 -11.08 -22.59 9.00
C GLN A 215 -12.31 -23.31 9.55
N LYS A 216 -12.46 -24.60 9.22
CA LYS A 216 -13.55 -25.50 9.63
C LYS A 216 -13.43 -26.02 11.09
N SER A 217 -12.55 -25.46 11.91
CA SER A 217 -12.41 -25.88 13.32
C SER A 217 -13.46 -25.19 14.20
N LYS A 218 -13.94 -25.91 15.22
CA LYS A 218 -15.12 -25.59 16.05
C LYS A 218 -15.06 -24.31 16.91
N LEU A 219 -14.11 -23.40 16.68
CA LEU A 219 -14.15 -22.02 17.19
C LEU A 219 -13.94 -21.03 16.04
N GLN A 220 -14.99 -20.28 15.72
CA GLN A 220 -15.07 -19.31 14.63
C GLN A 220 -14.10 -18.14 14.80
N ASN A 221 -12.94 -18.16 14.13
CA ASN A 221 -12.18 -16.94 13.83
C ASN A 221 -11.92 -16.87 12.31
N LYS A 222 -12.51 -15.87 11.64
CA LYS A 222 -12.17 -15.53 10.24
C LYS A 222 -10.71 -15.08 10.21
N LYS A 223 -9.88 -15.67 9.34
CA LYS A 223 -8.45 -15.34 9.23
C LYS A 223 -8.17 -14.76 7.85
N ILE A 224 -7.64 -13.54 7.82
CA ILE A 224 -7.14 -12.95 6.58
C ILE A 224 -5.75 -13.51 6.30
N MET A 225 -5.57 -13.96 5.07
CA MET A 225 -4.30 -14.35 4.52
C MET A 225 -3.88 -13.27 3.52
N ILE A 226 -2.65 -12.77 3.68
CA ILE A 226 -2.03 -11.85 2.73
C ILE A 226 -0.80 -12.53 2.19
N GLU A 227 -0.65 -12.46 0.88
CA GLU A 227 0.40 -13.14 0.16
C GLU A 227 1.00 -12.22 -0.88
N ARG A 228 2.33 -12.14 -0.91
CA ARG A 228 3.08 -11.46 -1.97
C ARG A 228 3.15 -12.37 -3.20
N ILE A 229 2.38 -12.05 -4.23
CA ILE A 229 2.23 -12.87 -5.45
C ILE A 229 3.18 -12.42 -6.57
N GLY A 230 3.75 -11.22 -6.47
CA GLY A 230 4.79 -10.78 -7.37
C GLY A 230 5.32 -9.40 -7.01
N SER A 231 6.35 -8.97 -7.73
CA SER A 231 7.01 -7.69 -7.51
C SER A 231 7.85 -7.24 -8.70
N LEU A 232 8.45 -6.05 -8.64
CA LEU A 232 9.56 -5.70 -9.52
C LEU A 232 10.77 -6.60 -9.24
N GLU A 233 11.58 -6.80 -10.27
CA GLU A 233 12.92 -7.38 -10.14
C GLU A 233 13.73 -6.63 -9.07
N ASP A 234 14.40 -7.39 -8.21
CA ASP A 234 15.25 -6.82 -7.17
C ASP A 234 16.51 -6.22 -7.82
N GLN A 235 16.78 -4.96 -7.50
CA GLN A 235 17.96 -4.20 -7.90
C GLN A 235 18.79 -3.84 -6.68
N ILE A 236 20.08 -3.57 -6.86
CA ILE A 236 20.97 -3.23 -5.75
C ILE A 236 21.07 -1.71 -5.58
N MET A 237 20.80 -1.24 -4.37
CA MET A 237 21.07 0.12 -3.91
C MET A 237 22.50 0.20 -3.36
N ILE A 238 23.44 0.65 -4.19
CA ILE A 238 24.85 0.81 -3.79
C ILE A 238 24.95 1.93 -2.75
N GLY A 239 25.34 1.61 -1.52
CA GLY A 239 25.41 2.57 -0.41
C GLY A 239 24.07 2.84 0.27
N GLY A 240 23.06 1.99 0.09
CA GLY A 240 21.75 2.12 0.75
C GLY A 240 21.09 3.46 0.43
N GLU A 241 20.83 4.28 1.45
CA GLU A 241 20.15 5.58 1.31
C GLU A 241 20.89 6.56 0.38
N LEU A 242 22.21 6.42 0.21
CA LEU A 242 22.94 7.21 -0.79
C LEU A 242 22.41 6.98 -2.22
N ALA A 243 21.92 5.77 -2.54
CA ALA A 243 21.30 5.50 -3.84
C ALA A 243 19.93 6.17 -4.02
N THR A 244 19.27 6.59 -2.93
CA THR A 244 18.06 7.43 -2.97
C THR A 244 18.41 8.88 -3.29
N GLN A 245 19.57 9.37 -2.84
CA GLN A 245 20.05 10.73 -3.07
C GLN A 245 20.79 10.89 -4.42
N GLU A 246 21.49 9.84 -4.84
CA GLU A 246 22.32 9.79 -6.06
C GLU A 246 21.85 8.67 -7.00
N PRO A 247 20.88 8.93 -7.91
CA PRO A 247 20.30 7.89 -8.77
C PRO A 247 21.29 7.20 -9.72
N ALA A 248 22.47 7.78 -9.98
CA ALA A 248 23.49 7.16 -10.82
C ALA A 248 24.04 5.86 -10.20
N ARG A 249 23.95 5.71 -8.87
CA ARG A 249 24.27 4.44 -8.18
C ARG A 249 23.37 3.31 -8.63
N MET A 250 22.08 3.59 -8.81
CA MET A 250 21.13 2.62 -9.37
C MET A 250 21.46 2.30 -10.82
N ILE A 251 21.92 3.27 -11.62
CA ILE A 251 22.35 3.03 -13.00
C ILE A 251 23.53 2.06 -13.06
N ILE A 252 24.55 2.24 -12.21
CA ILE A 252 25.70 1.32 -12.18
C ILE A 252 25.24 -0.11 -11.87
N SER A 253 24.39 -0.27 -10.86
CA SER A 253 23.81 -1.54 -10.42
C SER A 253 22.96 -2.23 -11.49
N ILE A 254 22.07 -1.50 -12.17
CA ILE A 254 21.19 -2.09 -13.19
C ILE A 254 21.99 -2.43 -14.46
N LEU A 255 22.91 -1.55 -14.88
CA LEU A 255 23.68 -1.77 -16.10
C LEU A 255 24.76 -2.83 -15.95
N SER A 256 25.25 -3.14 -14.73
CA SER A 256 26.19 -4.24 -14.52
C SER A 256 25.60 -5.60 -14.87
N LYS A 257 24.27 -5.76 -14.80
CA LYS A 257 23.55 -6.95 -15.25
C LYS A 257 23.48 -7.07 -16.79
N LEU A 258 23.75 -5.99 -17.52
CA LEU A 258 23.55 -5.89 -18.97
C LEU A 258 24.84 -5.74 -19.77
N LEU A 259 25.85 -5.09 -19.18
CA LEU A 259 27.03 -4.60 -19.86
C LEU A 259 28.29 -4.91 -19.04
N PRO A 260 29.44 -5.15 -19.71
CA PRO A 260 30.71 -5.22 -19.01
C PRO A 260 31.10 -3.86 -18.42
N LYS A 261 31.86 -3.86 -17.31
CA LYS A 261 32.30 -2.67 -16.55
C LYS A 261 32.73 -1.49 -17.42
N ASN A 262 33.58 -1.73 -18.42
CA ASN A 262 34.14 -0.70 -19.31
C ASN A 262 33.09 0.03 -20.16
N LYS A 263 31.90 -0.56 -20.38
CA LYS A 263 30.80 0.04 -21.13
C LYS A 263 29.81 0.79 -20.25
N ILE A 264 29.90 0.68 -18.92
CA ILE A 264 28.99 1.34 -17.96
C ILE A 264 29.45 2.77 -17.66
N TYR A 265 30.74 2.98 -17.43
CA TYR A 265 31.30 4.30 -17.08
C TYR A 265 30.83 5.45 -17.99
N PRO A 266 30.70 5.30 -19.34
CA PRO A 266 30.19 6.37 -20.21
C PRO A 266 28.81 6.92 -19.83
N PHE A 267 27.96 6.14 -19.15
CA PHE A 267 26.63 6.58 -18.70
C PHE A 267 26.68 7.44 -17.43
N VAL A 268 27.75 7.33 -16.64
CA VAL A 268 27.88 7.99 -15.33
C VAL A 268 29.08 8.93 -15.23
N LYS A 269 29.93 9.02 -16.26
CA LYS A 269 31.13 9.87 -16.31
C LYS A 269 30.89 11.37 -16.08
N LYS A 270 29.65 11.83 -16.23
CA LYS A 270 29.26 13.22 -15.93
C LYS A 270 29.19 13.48 -14.43
N TYR A 271 29.00 12.43 -13.64
CA TYR A 271 28.70 12.52 -12.21
C TYR A 271 29.83 11.96 -11.34
N TYR A 272 30.60 11.00 -11.85
CA TYR A 272 31.70 10.37 -11.16
C TYR A 272 32.96 10.40 -12.02
N THR A 273 34.09 10.65 -11.36
CA THR A 273 35.42 10.35 -11.88
C THR A 273 35.58 8.85 -12.08
N LYS A 274 36.61 8.44 -12.86
CA LYS A 274 36.89 7.03 -13.08
C LYS A 274 37.19 6.29 -11.76
N ASN A 275 37.90 6.94 -10.84
CA ASN A 275 38.25 6.34 -9.55
C ASN A 275 37.00 6.12 -8.66
N GLU A 276 36.10 7.11 -8.60
CA GLU A 276 34.83 6.97 -7.88
C GLU A 276 33.97 5.86 -8.49
N PHE A 277 33.89 5.78 -9.82
CA PHE A 277 33.19 4.70 -10.50
C PHE A 277 33.76 3.32 -10.15
N GLU A 278 35.08 3.15 -10.19
CA GLU A 278 35.73 1.87 -9.81
C GLU A 278 35.45 1.51 -8.35
N LEU A 279 35.46 2.49 -7.43
CA LEU A 279 35.10 2.27 -6.03
C LEU A 279 33.65 1.78 -5.89
N LEU A 280 32.69 2.44 -6.54
CA LEU A 280 31.27 2.05 -6.52
C LEU A 280 31.03 0.69 -7.18
N TYR A 281 31.75 0.40 -8.25
CA TYR A 281 31.64 -0.89 -8.93
C TYR A 281 32.21 -2.03 -8.07
N ASN A 282 33.37 -1.82 -7.44
CA ASN A 282 33.93 -2.79 -6.49
C ASN A 282 33.02 -2.97 -5.27
N GLN A 283 32.41 -1.90 -4.78
CA GLN A 283 31.42 -1.96 -3.70
C GLN A 283 30.24 -2.88 -4.08
N LEU A 284 29.74 -2.76 -5.32
CA LEU A 284 28.70 -3.63 -5.86
C LEU A 284 29.16 -5.08 -6.00
N GLU A 285 30.34 -5.34 -6.57
CA GLU A 285 30.88 -6.70 -6.76
C GLU A 285 31.08 -7.43 -5.43
N GLN A 286 31.51 -6.71 -4.39
CA GLN A 286 31.69 -7.26 -3.04
C GLN A 286 30.39 -7.28 -2.22
N ASN A 287 29.28 -6.77 -2.77
CA ASN A 287 28.01 -6.58 -2.07
C ASN A 287 28.16 -5.85 -0.71
N PHE A 288 29.11 -4.92 -0.62
CA PHE A 288 29.42 -4.21 0.62
C PHE A 288 28.53 -2.96 0.76
N ASN A 289 27.83 -2.80 1.89
CA ASN A 289 26.86 -1.71 2.08
C ASN A 289 25.87 -1.57 0.91
N CYS A 290 25.41 -2.71 0.41
CA CYS A 290 24.46 -2.83 -0.69
C CYS A 290 23.15 -3.39 -0.14
N VAL A 291 22.03 -2.80 -0.54
CA VAL A 291 20.69 -3.23 -0.09
C VAL A 291 19.85 -3.57 -1.31
N GLU A 292 19.16 -4.70 -1.27
CA GLU A 292 18.25 -5.07 -2.35
C GLU A 292 16.94 -4.27 -2.30
N THR A 293 16.45 -3.89 -3.47
CA THR A 293 15.17 -3.19 -3.59
C THR A 293 14.34 -3.60 -4.79
N SER A 294 13.03 -3.71 -4.58
CA SER A 294 12.00 -3.80 -5.63
C SER A 294 11.25 -2.46 -5.82
N SER A 295 11.89 -1.35 -5.46
CA SER A 295 11.26 -0.02 -5.43
C SER A 295 10.92 0.54 -6.81
N THR A 296 9.63 0.84 -7.02
CA THR A 296 9.18 1.58 -8.21
C THR A 296 9.81 2.96 -8.26
N GLY A 297 9.94 3.63 -7.09
CA GLY A 297 10.56 4.94 -7.01
C GLY A 297 12.01 4.93 -7.49
N ARG A 298 12.85 4.00 -6.99
CA ARG A 298 14.27 3.90 -7.38
C ARG A 298 14.45 3.58 -8.86
N ILE A 299 13.60 2.71 -9.42
CA ILE A 299 13.61 2.41 -10.85
C ILE A 299 13.31 3.68 -11.67
N LEU A 300 12.28 4.44 -11.30
CA LEU A 300 11.91 5.66 -12.03
C LEU A 300 12.92 6.81 -11.81
N ASP A 301 13.54 6.92 -10.64
CA ASP A 301 14.65 7.84 -10.39
C ASP A 301 15.80 7.57 -11.37
N ALA A 302 16.18 6.29 -11.53
CA ALA A 302 17.21 5.86 -12.48
C ALA A 302 16.80 6.12 -13.95
N VAL A 303 15.55 5.85 -14.33
CA VAL A 303 15.04 6.19 -15.68
C VAL A 303 15.15 7.68 -15.96
N SER A 304 14.78 8.52 -15.00
CA SER A 304 14.87 9.99 -15.11
C SER A 304 16.29 10.47 -15.35
N LEU A 305 17.26 9.92 -14.60
CA LEU A 305 18.67 10.23 -14.77
C LEU A 305 19.21 9.75 -16.12
N LEU A 306 18.90 8.51 -16.52
CA LEU A 306 19.35 7.92 -17.79
C LEU A 306 18.89 8.74 -19.00
N LEU A 307 17.65 9.23 -18.95
CA LEU A 307 17.09 10.07 -20.01
C LEU A 307 17.55 11.53 -19.90
N GLY A 308 18.17 11.93 -18.80
CA GLY A 308 18.72 13.27 -18.58
C GLY A 308 17.69 14.31 -18.16
N PHE A 309 16.61 13.89 -17.50
CA PHE A 309 15.60 14.79 -16.95
C PHE A 309 15.94 15.29 -15.53
N CYS A 310 16.74 14.53 -14.78
CA CYS A 310 17.24 14.94 -13.47
C CYS A 310 18.77 14.89 -13.38
N GLY A 311 19.32 15.54 -12.35
CA GLY A 311 20.73 15.42 -11.97
C GLY A 311 21.00 14.17 -11.13
N ASN A 312 22.26 13.99 -10.71
CA ASN A 312 22.66 12.93 -9.77
C ASN A 312 22.56 13.34 -8.29
N GLU A 313 21.84 14.41 -7.99
CA GLU A 313 21.58 14.85 -6.63
C GLU A 313 20.10 15.18 -6.54
N ARG A 314 19.44 14.60 -5.54
CA ARG A 314 18.02 14.81 -5.26
C ARG A 314 17.86 15.98 -4.31
N LYS A 315 17.21 17.05 -4.77
CA LYS A 315 16.98 18.29 -4.01
C LYS A 315 15.77 18.21 -3.09
N TYR A 316 14.77 17.39 -3.45
CA TYR A 316 13.55 17.21 -2.67
C TYR A 316 12.87 15.87 -2.94
N LYS A 317 11.94 15.49 -2.06
CA LYS A 317 11.20 14.22 -2.16
C LYS A 317 10.47 14.15 -3.52
N HIS A 318 10.73 13.07 -4.24
CA HIS A 318 10.20 12.71 -5.57
C HIS A 318 10.66 13.56 -6.77
N GLU A 319 11.67 14.43 -6.63
CA GLU A 319 12.14 15.31 -7.74
C GLU A 319 12.30 14.57 -9.08
N ALA A 320 13.11 13.50 -9.12
CA ALA A 320 13.41 12.80 -10.36
C ALA A 320 12.16 12.20 -11.03
N ILE A 321 11.22 11.66 -10.23
CA ILE A 321 9.93 11.12 -10.70
C ILE A 321 9.03 12.25 -11.22
N THR A 322 8.92 13.35 -10.49
CA THR A 322 8.13 14.52 -10.90
C THR A 322 8.63 15.09 -12.23
N LEU A 323 9.96 15.23 -12.38
CA LEU A 323 10.58 15.68 -13.62
C LEU A 323 10.37 14.69 -14.76
N LEU A 324 10.48 13.38 -14.49
CA LEU A 324 10.22 12.33 -15.48
C LEU A 324 8.78 12.42 -16.00
N GLU A 325 7.82 12.52 -15.10
CA GLU A 325 6.40 12.62 -15.41
C GLU A 325 6.08 13.90 -16.19
N ALA A 326 6.54 15.06 -15.71
CA ALA A 326 6.30 16.35 -16.34
C ALA A 326 6.85 16.44 -17.78
N ASN A 327 7.95 15.72 -18.05
CA ASN A 327 8.55 15.67 -19.38
C ASN A 327 7.99 14.54 -20.27
N SER A 328 7.10 13.70 -19.75
CA SER A 328 6.56 12.56 -20.49
C SER A 328 5.50 12.97 -21.50
N THR A 329 5.49 12.31 -22.66
CA THR A 329 4.46 12.52 -23.70
C THR A 329 3.69 11.20 -23.95
N LYS A 330 3.59 10.77 -25.21
CA LYS A 330 2.92 9.52 -25.57
C LYS A 330 3.90 8.34 -25.56
N PRO A 331 3.56 7.22 -24.90
CA PRO A 331 4.44 6.06 -24.84
C PRO A 331 4.61 5.40 -26.23
N TYR A 332 5.71 4.68 -26.40
CA TYR A 332 5.87 3.72 -27.48
C TYR A 332 5.03 2.47 -27.21
N LYS A 333 4.74 1.70 -28.27
CA LYS A 333 4.02 0.42 -28.14
C LYS A 333 4.86 -0.67 -27.45
N HIS A 334 6.18 -0.56 -27.57
CA HIS A 334 7.18 -1.46 -26.99
C HIS A 334 8.08 -0.71 -26.00
N PRO A 335 8.70 -1.41 -25.04
CA PRO A 335 8.66 -2.86 -24.85
C PRO A 335 7.35 -3.30 -24.18
N LEU A 336 6.98 -4.57 -24.38
CA LEU A 336 5.94 -5.20 -23.57
C LEU A 336 6.56 -5.68 -22.26
N PRO A 337 5.81 -5.72 -21.14
CA PRO A 337 6.29 -6.26 -19.87
C PRO A 337 6.89 -7.66 -20.01
N LEU A 338 8.13 -7.83 -19.57
CA LEU A 338 8.74 -9.15 -19.43
C LEU A 338 8.59 -9.60 -17.97
N ILE A 339 7.90 -10.71 -17.75
CA ILE A 339 7.59 -11.22 -16.41
C ILE A 339 8.13 -12.63 -16.27
N ASP A 340 9.01 -12.80 -15.30
CA ASP A 340 9.66 -14.06 -14.96
C ASP A 340 8.90 -14.76 -13.81
N ARG A 341 9.02 -16.09 -13.74
CA ARG A 341 8.57 -16.90 -12.59
C ARG A 341 9.78 -17.23 -11.74
N VAL A 342 9.70 -16.96 -10.44
CA VAL A 342 10.79 -17.25 -9.49
C VAL A 342 10.22 -17.86 -8.21
N SER A 343 11.04 -18.62 -7.50
CA SER A 343 10.76 -19.00 -6.12
C SER A 343 11.20 -17.87 -5.19
N HIS A 344 10.37 -17.50 -4.22
CA HIS A 344 10.76 -16.62 -3.13
C HIS A 344 10.39 -17.25 -1.79
N ILE A 345 11.06 -16.84 -0.73
CA ILE A 345 10.57 -17.10 0.63
C ILE A 345 9.26 -16.32 0.77
N ALA A 346 8.14 -17.03 0.75
CA ALA A 346 6.84 -16.41 0.97
C ALA A 346 6.57 -16.41 2.46
N LEU A 347 6.55 -15.21 3.01
CA LEU A 347 6.14 -14.98 4.38
C LEU A 347 4.62 -14.85 4.35
N ALA A 348 3.93 -15.99 4.42
CA ALA A 348 2.49 -15.98 4.63
C ALA A 348 2.24 -15.52 6.06
N VAL A 349 1.81 -14.27 6.21
CA VAL A 349 1.50 -13.71 7.51
C VAL A 349 0.09 -14.14 7.89
N ALA A 350 0.01 -15.01 8.89
CA ALA A 350 -1.22 -15.62 9.35
C ALA A 350 -1.34 -15.28 10.84
N GLN A 351 -2.27 -14.40 11.25
CA GLN A 351 -2.39 -13.94 12.66
C GLN A 351 -1.16 -13.18 13.22
N GLY A 352 -0.25 -12.70 12.38
CA GLY A 352 1.01 -12.11 12.83
C GLY A 352 2.05 -13.16 13.26
N GLU A 353 1.77 -14.44 13.01
CA GLU A 353 2.73 -15.52 13.00
C GLU A 353 3.18 -15.72 11.53
N MET A 354 4.49 -15.75 11.34
CA MET A 354 5.11 -16.02 10.05
C MET A 354 5.18 -17.53 9.88
N SER A 355 4.54 -18.07 8.85
CA SER A 355 4.90 -19.41 8.36
C SER A 355 5.89 -19.22 7.22
N GLU A 356 7.13 -19.61 7.44
CA GLU A 356 8.14 -19.68 6.38
C GLU A 356 7.82 -20.84 5.45
N GLY A 357 7.75 -20.55 4.16
CA GLY A 357 7.63 -21.55 3.11
C GLY A 357 8.08 -20.96 1.79
N GLN A 358 8.73 -21.77 0.95
CA GLN A 358 9.06 -21.35 -0.41
C GLN A 358 7.79 -21.35 -1.27
N ARG A 359 7.58 -20.28 -2.04
CA ARG A 359 6.45 -20.15 -2.95
C ARG A 359 6.87 -19.51 -4.27
N GLY A 360 6.22 -19.91 -5.35
CA GLY A 360 6.38 -19.22 -6.62
C GLY A 360 5.78 -17.81 -6.57
N CYS A 361 6.51 -16.82 -7.08
CA CYS A 361 6.02 -15.48 -7.34
C CYS A 361 6.44 -15.00 -8.73
N TYR A 362 5.81 -13.94 -9.21
CA TYR A 362 6.16 -13.32 -10.48
C TYR A 362 7.07 -12.10 -10.28
N LYS A 363 8.07 -11.92 -11.15
CA LYS A 363 8.97 -10.76 -11.15
C LYS A 363 8.86 -9.99 -12.46
N LEU A 364 8.52 -8.70 -12.40
CA LEU A 364 8.60 -7.81 -13.55
C LEU A 364 10.06 -7.43 -13.79
N ASN A 365 10.61 -7.87 -14.92
CA ASN A 365 12.02 -7.67 -15.27
C ASN A 365 12.27 -6.19 -15.58
N THR A 366 12.93 -5.48 -14.66
CA THR A 366 13.25 -4.05 -14.84
C THR A 366 14.57 -3.89 -15.58
N THR A 367 15.48 -4.86 -15.50
CA THR A 367 16.71 -4.93 -16.29
C THR A 367 16.40 -4.94 -17.80
N TYR A 368 15.36 -5.65 -18.24
CA TYR A 368 14.87 -5.65 -19.62
C TYR A 368 14.35 -4.26 -20.07
N LEU A 369 13.67 -3.53 -19.19
CA LEU A 369 13.29 -2.14 -19.45
C LEU A 369 14.53 -1.28 -19.71
N PHE A 370 15.58 -1.39 -18.89
CA PHE A 370 16.81 -0.64 -19.10
C PHE A 370 17.54 -1.03 -20.39
N LYS A 371 17.58 -2.33 -20.72
CA LYS A 371 18.09 -2.81 -22.02
C LYS A 371 17.36 -2.16 -23.19
N TYR A 372 16.04 -2.05 -23.11
CA TYR A 372 15.27 -1.34 -24.13
C TYR A 372 15.62 0.15 -24.17
N LEU A 373 15.70 0.83 -23.02
CA LEU A 373 15.99 2.26 -22.95
C LEU A 373 17.37 2.58 -23.56
N ILE A 374 18.44 1.88 -23.16
CA ILE A 374 19.81 2.15 -23.67
C ILE A 374 19.91 1.95 -25.18
N ASN A 375 19.26 0.93 -25.74
CA ASN A 375 19.25 0.65 -27.17
C ASN A 375 18.46 1.69 -27.99
N ASN A 376 17.62 2.49 -27.31
CA ASN A 376 16.72 3.44 -27.94
C ASN A 376 17.00 4.89 -27.53
N LEU A 377 18.13 5.20 -26.89
CA LEU A 377 18.47 6.57 -26.45
C LEU A 377 18.54 7.62 -27.58
N HIS A 378 18.69 7.17 -28.83
CA HIS A 378 18.64 8.01 -30.03
C HIS A 378 17.21 8.49 -30.38
N LYS A 379 16.18 7.88 -29.79
CA LYS A 379 14.77 8.25 -30.00
C LYS A 379 14.33 9.38 -29.07
N ASP A 380 13.12 9.89 -29.29
CA ASP A 380 12.49 10.88 -28.42
C ASP A 380 12.40 10.38 -26.96
N LYS A 381 13.20 11.02 -26.09
CA LYS A 381 13.31 10.70 -24.67
C LYS A 381 12.03 10.96 -23.88
N LYS A 382 11.22 11.93 -24.29
CA LYS A 382 9.92 12.22 -23.64
C LYS A 382 8.95 11.06 -23.82
N ARG A 383 8.99 10.42 -24.99
CA ARG A 383 8.23 9.19 -25.25
C ARG A 383 8.81 7.98 -24.53
N LEU A 384 10.13 7.87 -24.42
CA LEU A 384 10.77 6.81 -23.62
C LEU A 384 10.39 6.90 -22.14
N ALA A 385 10.37 8.11 -21.57
CA ALA A 385 9.91 8.34 -20.20
C ALA A 385 8.48 7.86 -19.97
N ALA A 386 7.56 8.22 -20.88
CA ALA A 386 6.19 7.74 -20.83
C ALA A 386 6.10 6.21 -20.96
N THR A 387 6.95 5.63 -21.81
CA THR A 387 7.01 4.17 -22.04
C THR A 387 7.45 3.44 -20.78
N ALA A 388 8.47 3.94 -20.06
CA ALA A 388 8.97 3.33 -18.84
C ALA A 388 7.94 3.31 -17.72
N GLN A 389 7.24 4.43 -17.50
CA GLN A 389 6.15 4.49 -16.51
C GLN A 389 5.00 3.54 -16.88
N LEU A 390 4.61 3.51 -18.16
CA LEU A 390 3.57 2.59 -18.63
C LEU A 390 4.00 1.12 -18.56
N TYR A 391 5.27 0.81 -18.77
CA TYR A 391 5.83 -0.54 -18.65
C TYR A 391 5.63 -1.09 -17.24
N ILE A 392 5.96 -0.30 -16.22
CA ILE A 392 5.78 -0.68 -14.81
C ILE A 392 4.30 -0.92 -14.50
N ALA A 393 3.43 0.03 -14.85
CA ALA A 393 2.00 -0.08 -14.60
C ALA A 393 1.40 -1.32 -15.27
N LYS A 394 1.70 -1.53 -16.56
CA LYS A 394 1.25 -2.72 -17.30
C LYS A 394 1.79 -4.00 -16.69
N GLY A 395 3.06 -4.04 -16.33
CA GLY A 395 3.70 -5.25 -15.82
C GLY A 395 3.16 -5.69 -14.47
N LEU A 396 2.97 -4.76 -13.52
CA LEU A 396 2.37 -5.08 -12.22
C LEU A 396 0.90 -5.54 -12.36
N HIS A 397 0.14 -4.91 -13.25
CA HIS A 397 -1.21 -5.38 -13.56
C HIS A 397 -1.20 -6.78 -14.19
N GLU A 398 -0.30 -7.04 -15.15
CA GLU A 398 -0.18 -8.34 -15.81
C GLU A 398 0.27 -9.44 -14.84
N ILE A 399 1.10 -9.14 -13.84
CA ILE A 399 1.42 -10.06 -12.74
C ILE A 399 0.14 -10.56 -12.05
N ILE A 400 -0.76 -9.65 -11.68
CA ILE A 400 -2.03 -10.01 -11.04
C ILE A 400 -2.88 -10.87 -11.98
N GLN A 401 -2.98 -10.48 -13.26
CA GLN A 401 -3.72 -11.25 -14.26
C GLN A 401 -3.15 -12.66 -14.46
N LYS A 402 -1.82 -12.80 -14.50
CA LYS A 402 -1.13 -14.10 -14.60
C LYS A 402 -1.40 -14.93 -13.36
N HIS A 403 -1.33 -14.36 -12.16
CA HIS A 403 -1.63 -15.09 -10.93
C HIS A 403 -3.08 -15.58 -10.87
N ILE A 404 -4.04 -14.76 -11.30
CA ILE A 404 -5.46 -15.14 -11.36
C ILE A 404 -5.69 -16.32 -12.33
N ASN A 405 -5.04 -16.29 -13.49
CA ASN A 405 -5.23 -17.33 -14.52
C ASN A 405 -4.35 -18.57 -14.29
N HIS A 406 -3.18 -18.38 -13.69
CA HIS A 406 -2.12 -19.38 -13.49
C HIS A 406 -1.48 -19.19 -12.10
N PRO A 407 -2.19 -19.57 -11.03
CA PRO A 407 -1.65 -19.48 -9.68
C PRO A 407 -0.45 -20.41 -9.52
N LEU A 408 0.63 -19.93 -8.91
CA LEU A 408 1.86 -20.72 -8.71
C LEU A 408 1.75 -21.58 -7.42
N PRO A 409 2.23 -22.84 -7.45
CA PRO A 409 2.10 -23.76 -6.33
C PRO A 409 2.99 -23.40 -5.12
N LEU A 410 2.64 -23.96 -3.96
CA LEU A 410 3.54 -24.05 -2.80
C LEU A 410 4.65 -25.05 -3.12
N ILE A 411 5.90 -24.72 -2.83
CA ILE A 411 7.05 -25.54 -3.23
C ILE A 411 7.22 -26.75 -2.31
N GLU A 412 6.78 -26.68 -1.03
CA GLU A 412 6.74 -27.83 -0.13
C GLU A 412 5.51 -27.84 0.81
N GLY A 413 4.88 -29.01 0.99
CA GLY A 413 4.22 -29.41 2.24
C GLY A 413 2.75 -28.99 2.49
N GLY A 414 1.99 -28.52 1.50
CA GLY A 414 0.58 -28.25 1.72
C GLY A 414 -0.27 -28.33 0.45
N ASP A 415 -1.32 -29.14 0.48
CA ASP A 415 -2.36 -29.14 -0.54
C ASP A 415 -2.86 -27.70 -0.75
N LEU A 416 -2.70 -27.17 -1.96
CA LEU A 416 -3.50 -26.03 -2.38
C LEU A 416 -4.93 -26.54 -2.58
N PRO A 417 -5.97 -25.87 -2.04
CA PRO A 417 -7.29 -26.08 -2.60
C PRO A 417 -7.18 -25.69 -4.08
N ALA A 418 -7.56 -26.62 -4.97
CA ALA A 418 -7.61 -26.42 -6.42
C ALA A 418 -7.97 -24.96 -6.71
N GLY A 419 -7.03 -24.23 -7.32
CA GLY A 419 -7.22 -22.84 -7.69
C GLY A 419 -8.58 -22.75 -8.37
N ARG A 420 -9.52 -22.03 -7.75
CA ARG A 420 -10.85 -21.88 -8.32
C ARG A 420 -10.63 -21.26 -9.70
N GLN A 421 -10.86 -22.02 -10.77
CA GLN A 421 -10.99 -21.41 -12.09
C GLN A 421 -12.12 -20.40 -11.96
N VAL A 422 -11.76 -19.12 -11.99
CA VAL A 422 -12.74 -18.05 -11.98
C VAL A 422 -13.41 -18.12 -13.35
N SER A 423 -14.62 -18.66 -13.39
CA SER A 423 -15.44 -18.73 -14.62
C SER A 423 -15.47 -17.35 -15.30
N GLU A 424 -15.51 -17.32 -16.62
CA GLU A 424 -15.40 -16.09 -17.42
C GLU A 424 -16.39 -14.98 -16.99
N GLY A 425 -17.58 -15.35 -16.49
CA GLY A 425 -18.59 -14.42 -15.96
C GLY A 425 -18.27 -13.80 -14.58
N GLN A 426 -17.30 -14.34 -13.82
CA GLN A 426 -16.86 -13.81 -12.52
C GLN A 426 -15.64 -12.87 -12.65
N ARG A 427 -15.00 -12.79 -13.83
CA ARG A 427 -13.85 -11.91 -14.08
C ARG A 427 -14.18 -10.42 -13.95
N GLY A 428 -15.46 -10.03 -14.13
CA GLY A 428 -15.93 -8.65 -13.98
C GLY A 428 -15.89 -8.09 -12.54
N TRP A 429 -15.61 -8.93 -11.53
CA TRP A 429 -15.71 -8.60 -10.11
C TRP A 429 -14.37 -8.64 -9.36
N LEU A 430 -13.25 -8.81 -10.07
CA LEU A 430 -11.90 -8.84 -9.49
C LEU A 430 -11.53 -7.44 -8.99
N LYS A 431 -11.56 -7.26 -7.67
CA LYS A 431 -11.24 -5.99 -7.01
C LYS A 431 -9.73 -5.89 -6.88
N ILE A 432 -9.12 -5.12 -7.77
CA ILE A 432 -7.71 -4.72 -7.65
C ILE A 432 -7.70 -3.29 -7.08
N VAL A 433 -6.92 -3.06 -6.02
CA VAL A 433 -6.59 -1.71 -5.53
C VAL A 433 -5.17 -1.35 -5.89
N SER A 434 -4.94 -0.06 -6.12
CA SER A 434 -3.59 0.49 -6.23
C SER A 434 -3.32 1.49 -5.13
N SER A 435 -2.15 1.38 -4.50
CA SER A 435 -1.73 2.16 -3.34
C SER A 435 -0.24 2.54 -3.41
N GLY A 436 0.23 3.35 -2.46
CA GLY A 436 1.59 3.88 -2.42
C GLY A 436 1.75 5.17 -3.22
N GLY A 437 2.80 5.95 -2.92
CA GLY A 437 2.99 7.31 -3.45
C GLY A 437 3.03 7.38 -4.98
N LEU A 438 3.57 6.36 -5.64
CA LEU A 438 3.70 6.28 -7.09
C LEU A 438 2.37 6.02 -7.80
N SER A 439 1.32 5.59 -7.07
CA SER A 439 -0.04 5.52 -7.60
C SER A 439 -0.66 6.88 -7.92
N ASN A 440 0.00 7.99 -7.55
CA ASN A 440 -0.41 9.34 -7.92
C ASN A 440 0.15 9.80 -9.27
N ASN A 441 1.16 9.10 -9.80
CA ASN A 441 1.71 9.40 -11.12
C ASN A 441 0.61 9.29 -12.18
N LYS A 442 0.44 10.32 -13.01
CA LYS A 442 -0.68 10.43 -13.94
C LYS A 442 -0.69 9.32 -14.98
N ILE A 443 0.46 8.95 -15.53
CA ILE A 443 0.54 7.88 -16.55
C ILE A 443 0.16 6.52 -15.95
N ILE A 444 0.65 6.24 -14.75
CA ILE A 444 0.33 5.01 -14.02
C ILE A 444 -1.15 4.97 -13.63
N SER A 445 -1.66 6.05 -13.03
CA SER A 445 -3.04 6.14 -12.56
C SER A 445 -4.05 6.16 -13.70
N ASP A 446 -3.80 6.87 -14.80
CA ASP A 446 -4.64 6.85 -16.01
C ASP A 446 -4.73 5.42 -16.57
N TYR A 447 -3.61 4.69 -16.64
CA TYR A 447 -3.62 3.29 -17.06
C TYR A 447 -4.45 2.42 -16.11
N PHE A 448 -4.27 2.54 -14.80
CA PHE A 448 -5.03 1.78 -13.81
C PHE A 448 -6.53 2.09 -13.85
N THR A 449 -6.93 3.35 -13.96
CA THR A 449 -8.32 3.73 -14.19
C THR A 449 -8.86 3.11 -15.47
N SER A 450 -8.10 3.12 -16.58
CA SER A 450 -8.52 2.48 -17.84
C SER A 450 -8.70 0.95 -17.74
N LYS A 451 -8.17 0.32 -16.68
CA LYS A 451 -8.28 -1.11 -16.40
C LYS A 451 -9.23 -1.42 -15.24
N ASN A 452 -10.03 -0.45 -14.80
CA ASN A 452 -10.95 -0.58 -13.67
C ASN A 452 -10.25 -0.97 -12.35
N ILE A 453 -8.96 -0.63 -12.20
CA ILE A 453 -8.24 -0.78 -10.94
C ILE A 453 -8.64 0.39 -10.03
N TYR A 454 -9.04 0.07 -8.80
CA TYR A 454 -9.56 1.04 -7.86
C TYR A 454 -8.44 1.91 -7.28
N LEU A 455 -8.66 3.22 -7.32
CA LEU A 455 -7.80 4.25 -6.73
C LEU A 455 -8.66 5.07 -5.76
N ASN A 456 -8.26 5.14 -4.49
CA ASN A 456 -8.98 5.95 -3.51
C ASN A 456 -8.71 7.43 -3.77
N ASN A 457 -9.76 8.25 -3.67
CA ASN A 457 -9.69 9.70 -3.80
C ASN A 457 -10.00 10.42 -2.47
N THR A 458 -10.39 9.69 -1.43
CA THR A 458 -10.71 10.24 -0.10
C THR A 458 -9.53 10.14 0.84
N ILE A 459 -8.87 8.98 0.89
CA ILE A 459 -7.66 8.76 1.67
C ILE A 459 -6.46 8.94 0.73
N PRO A 460 -5.43 9.72 1.13
CA PRO A 460 -4.20 9.83 0.36
C PRO A 460 -3.62 8.45 0.04
N ARG A 461 -3.14 8.26 -1.19
CA ARG A 461 -2.61 6.97 -1.66
C ARG A 461 -1.22 6.66 -1.14
N GLY A 462 -0.42 7.70 -0.87
CA GLY A 462 0.90 7.59 -0.27
C GLY A 462 0.88 7.64 1.25
N ASP A 463 2.05 7.90 1.84
CA ASP A 463 2.31 7.74 3.29
C ASP A 463 1.36 8.53 4.20
N ALA A 464 0.81 9.65 3.71
CA ALA A 464 -0.18 10.47 4.43
C ALA A 464 -1.48 9.71 4.78
N GLY A 465 -1.77 8.58 4.12
CA GLY A 465 -2.89 7.69 4.41
C GLY A 465 -2.51 6.44 5.24
N LEU A 466 -1.23 6.27 5.58
CA LEU A 466 -0.71 5.02 6.11
C LEU A 466 -1.26 4.68 7.51
N SER A 467 -1.39 5.66 8.41
CA SER A 467 -1.95 5.40 9.75
C SER A 467 -3.40 4.95 9.71
N PHE A 468 -4.18 5.43 8.73
CA PHE A 468 -5.54 4.95 8.49
C PHE A 468 -5.50 3.49 8.04
N GLY A 469 -4.63 3.17 7.09
CA GLY A 469 -4.39 1.81 6.63
C GLY A 469 -3.96 0.82 7.72
N GLN A 470 -3.10 1.24 8.65
CA GLN A 470 -2.70 0.46 9.82
C GLN A 470 -3.91 0.06 10.69
N ILE A 471 -4.81 1.01 10.97
CA ILE A 471 -6.04 0.73 11.73
C ILE A 471 -6.94 -0.22 10.97
N VAL A 472 -7.17 0.04 9.68
CA VAL A 472 -8.03 -0.79 8.85
C VAL A 472 -7.49 -2.22 8.82
N TYR A 473 -6.20 -2.41 8.51
CA TYR A 473 -5.51 -3.70 8.57
C TYR A 473 -5.71 -4.41 9.92
N PHE A 474 -5.53 -3.70 11.04
CA PHE A 474 -5.70 -4.30 12.37
C PHE A 474 -7.14 -4.73 12.65
N LEU A 475 -8.15 -3.94 12.25
CA LEU A 475 -9.56 -4.29 12.43
C LEU A 475 -10.00 -5.49 11.59
N PHE A 476 -9.19 -5.85 10.60
CA PHE A 476 -9.38 -6.97 9.70
C PHE A 476 -8.67 -8.24 10.16
N LYS A 477 -7.67 -8.11 11.04
CA LYS A 477 -6.96 -9.21 11.68
C LYS A 477 -7.82 -9.88 12.76
#